data_AF-A0A9P3LVH3-F1
#
_entry.id   AF-A0A9P3LVH3-F1
#
_cell.length_a   1.000
_cell.length_b   1.000
_cell.length_c   1.000
_cell.angle_alpha   90.00
_cell.angle_beta   90.00
_cell.angle_gamma   90.00
#
_symmetry.space_group_name_H-M   'P 1'
#
loop_
_entity.id
_entity.type
_entity.pdbx_description
1 polymer ?
#
loop_
_entity_poly.entity_id
_entity_poly.type
_entity_poly.pdbx_seq_one_letter_code
_entity_poly.pdbx_strand_id
1 'polypeptide(L)'
;MFKSTILLLALCTAGTFAKTWHIQLWNNAGKTANIPIVGNRFCVCLETTQTAKIKNTDGGVVKLFSTNDCTGNFAVLGAGATRTNAQWVNSASVGQDGIPSTGPTQCDPAL
;
A
#
# COMPACT_ATOMS: atom_id res chain seq x y z
N MET A 1 1.73 53.46 -32.04
CA MET A 1 1.87 52.03 -32.42
C MET A 1 2.27 51.27 -31.17
N PHE A 2 1.30 50.61 -30.52
CA PHE A 2 1.52 49.86 -29.28
C PHE A 2 1.91 48.41 -29.63
N LYS A 3 3.10 47.98 -29.20
CA LYS A 3 3.53 46.58 -29.23
C LYS A 3 4.12 46.22 -27.87
N SER A 4 3.25 45.94 -26.92
CA SER A 4 3.60 45.28 -25.67
C SER A 4 2.97 43.90 -25.68
N THR A 5 3.74 42.90 -26.13
CA THR A 5 3.36 41.50 -26.03
C THR A 5 3.80 41.00 -24.65
N ILE A 6 2.88 41.04 -23.68
CA ILE A 6 3.09 40.42 -22.37
C ILE A 6 2.78 38.93 -22.54
N LEU A 7 3.82 38.09 -22.56
CA LEU A 7 3.69 36.65 -22.58
C LEU A 7 3.49 36.15 -21.13
N LEU A 8 2.24 35.90 -20.74
CA LEU A 8 1.92 35.23 -19.47
C LEU A 8 2.19 33.72 -19.62
N LEU A 9 3.32 33.26 -19.12
CA LEU A 9 3.57 31.84 -18.87
C LEU A 9 2.83 31.45 -17.59
N ALA A 10 1.63 30.90 -17.74
CA ALA A 10 0.93 30.24 -16.65
C ALA A 10 1.62 28.89 -16.36
N LEU A 11 2.47 28.86 -15.33
CA LEU A 11 2.94 27.62 -14.73
C LEU A 11 1.78 26.98 -13.94
N CYS A 12 0.98 26.15 -14.60
CA CYS A 12 0.17 25.16 -13.89
C CYS A 12 1.09 24.04 -13.43
N THR A 13 1.71 24.19 -12.26
CA THR A 13 2.28 23.05 -11.54
C THR A 13 1.14 22.18 -11.06
N ALA A 14 0.74 21.19 -11.87
CA ALA A 14 -0.14 20.13 -11.43
C ALA A 14 0.57 19.35 -10.33
N GLY A 15 0.30 19.69 -9.07
CA GLY A 15 0.69 18.89 -7.93
C GLY A 15 0.05 17.52 -8.06
N THR A 16 0.85 16.50 -8.38
CA THR A 16 0.39 15.12 -8.29
C THR A 16 0.27 14.80 -6.81
N PHE A 17 -0.97 14.79 -6.29
CA PHE A 17 -1.21 14.32 -4.93
C PHE A 17 -0.84 12.85 -4.88
N ALA A 18 0.21 12.52 -4.12
CA ALA A 18 0.55 11.13 -3.85
C ALA A 18 -0.66 10.46 -3.18
N LYS A 19 -1.22 9.41 -3.82
CA LYS A 19 -2.29 8.62 -3.20
C LYS A 19 -1.71 7.89 -1.99
N THR A 20 -2.45 7.90 -0.89
CA THR A 20 -2.13 7.13 0.32
C THR A 20 -3.17 6.06 0.52
N TRP A 21 -2.70 4.82 0.69
CA TRP A 21 -3.52 3.65 0.95
C TRP A 21 -3.33 3.21 2.41
N HIS A 22 -4.35 2.59 3.01
CA HIS A 22 -4.27 2.12 4.39
C HIS A 22 -4.66 0.66 4.51
N ILE A 23 -3.81 -0.10 5.18
CA ILE A 23 -4.16 -1.42 5.69
C ILE A 23 -4.12 -1.42 7.21
N GLN A 24 -5.11 -2.05 7.82
CA GLN A 24 -5.09 -2.34 9.25
C GLN A 24 -4.71 -3.80 9.47
N LEU A 25 -3.81 -4.00 10.42
CA LEU A 25 -3.33 -5.31 10.85
C LEU A 25 -3.74 -5.55 12.29
N TRP A 26 -4.12 -6.78 12.60
CA TRP A 26 -4.21 -7.27 13.98
C TRP A 26 -3.31 -8.49 14.12
N ASN A 27 -2.51 -8.54 15.19
CA ASN A 27 -1.78 -9.76 15.54
C ASN A 27 -2.61 -10.67 16.46
N ASN A 28 -2.09 -11.86 16.73
CA ASN A 28 -2.74 -12.84 17.62
C ASN A 28 -2.93 -12.34 19.07
N ALA A 29 -2.15 -11.34 19.51
CA ALA A 29 -2.28 -10.72 20.82
C ALA A 29 -3.34 -9.60 20.86
N GLY A 30 -4.05 -9.34 19.76
CA GLY A 30 -5.05 -8.29 19.66
C GLY A 30 -4.48 -6.88 19.47
N LYS A 31 -3.16 -6.71 19.33
CA LYS A 31 -2.57 -5.42 18.97
C LYS A 31 -2.96 -5.05 17.54
N THR A 32 -3.20 -3.76 17.31
CA THR A 32 -3.62 -3.22 16.01
C THR A 32 -2.61 -2.21 15.49
N ALA A 33 -2.28 -2.27 14.20
CA ALA A 33 -1.50 -1.25 13.50
C ALA A 33 -2.26 -0.77 12.28
N ASN A 34 -2.12 0.51 11.95
CA ASN A 34 -2.56 1.09 10.68
C ASN A 34 -1.32 1.46 9.88
N ILE A 35 -1.12 0.84 8.72
CA ILE A 35 0.04 1.08 7.88
C ILE A 35 -0.36 2.01 6.74
N PRO A 36 0.17 3.25 6.72
CA PRO A 36 0.02 4.13 5.57
C PRO A 36 1.00 3.71 4.47
N ILE A 37 0.50 3.56 3.25
CA ILE A 37 1.28 3.24 2.06
C ILE A 37 1.19 4.42 1.11
N VAL A 38 2.29 5.16 0.98
CA VAL A 38 2.37 6.34 0.12
C VAL A 38 2.88 5.93 -1.26
N GLY A 39 2.20 6.40 -2.30
CA GLY A 39 2.60 6.21 -3.69
C GLY A 39 1.80 5.12 -4.41
N ASN A 40 2.39 4.59 -5.48
CA ASN A 40 1.65 3.79 -6.45
C ASN A 40 1.41 2.35 -5.98
N ARG A 41 2.45 1.65 -5.52
CA ARG A 41 2.32 0.29 -4.96
C ARG A 41 3.57 -0.11 -4.18
N PHE A 42 3.39 -0.61 -2.96
CA PHE A 42 4.49 -1.01 -2.08
C PHE A 42 4.24 -2.40 -1.50
N CYS A 43 5.31 -3.17 -1.31
CA CYS A 43 5.27 -4.43 -0.60
C CYS A 43 5.65 -4.24 0.87
N VAL A 44 4.76 -4.66 1.76
CA VAL A 44 4.96 -4.66 3.21
C VAL A 44 5.32 -6.08 3.63
N CYS A 45 6.44 -6.24 4.33
CA CYS A 45 6.76 -7.52 4.97
C CYS A 45 6.00 -7.66 6.30
N LEU A 46 5.36 -8.81 6.50
CA LEU A 46 4.49 -9.13 7.64
C LEU A 46 4.91 -10.41 8.38
N GLU A 47 5.95 -11.09 7.91
CA GLU A 47 6.43 -12.39 8.42
C GLU A 47 6.64 -12.39 9.94
N THR A 48 7.17 -11.30 10.50
CA THR A 48 7.46 -11.16 11.94
C THR A 48 6.26 -10.74 12.79
N THR A 49 5.14 -10.39 12.16
CA THR A 49 4.00 -9.71 12.80
C THR A 49 2.98 -10.69 13.40
N GLN A 50 3.03 -11.99 13.03
CA GLN A 50 2.03 -13.00 13.41
C GLN A 50 0.59 -12.52 13.17
N THR A 51 0.32 -12.10 11.93
CA THR A 51 -0.91 -11.40 11.56
C THR A 51 -2.13 -12.31 11.67
N ALA A 52 -3.06 -12.00 12.58
CA ALA A 52 -4.33 -12.72 12.73
C ALA A 52 -5.38 -12.25 11.71
N LYS A 53 -5.39 -10.95 11.43
CA LYS A 53 -6.40 -10.29 10.58
C LYS A 53 -5.78 -9.14 9.81
N ILE A 54 -6.22 -8.96 8.57
CA ILE A 54 -5.84 -7.85 7.69
C ILE A 54 -7.12 -7.22 7.15
N LYS A 55 -7.22 -5.90 7.21
CA LYS A 55 -8.31 -5.12 6.58
C LYS A 55 -7.72 -4.14 5.60
N ASN A 56 -8.27 -4.10 4.40
CA ASN A 56 -8.02 -3.05 3.42
C ASN A 56 -8.98 -1.90 3.75
N THR A 57 -8.49 -0.84 4.41
CA THR A 57 -9.36 0.19 4.98
C THR A 57 -9.81 1.18 3.93
N ASP A 58 -8.86 1.82 3.23
CA ASP A 58 -9.14 2.96 2.36
C ASP A 58 -8.63 2.76 0.92
N GLY A 59 -8.58 1.50 0.49
CA GLY A 59 -8.53 1.16 -0.93
C GLY A 59 -7.13 0.97 -1.50
N GLY A 60 -7.13 0.57 -2.77
CA GLY A 60 -6.05 -0.13 -3.46
C GLY A 60 -6.37 -1.62 -3.58
N VAL A 61 -5.73 -2.30 -4.52
CA VAL A 61 -5.75 -3.76 -4.59
C VAL A 61 -4.68 -4.28 -3.67
N VAL A 62 -5.09 -4.93 -2.58
CA VAL A 62 -4.17 -5.63 -1.68
C VAL A 62 -3.98 -7.05 -2.18
N LYS A 63 -2.74 -7.45 -2.42
CA LYS A 63 -2.36 -8.83 -2.75
C LYS A 63 -1.60 -9.40 -1.55
N LEU A 64 -2.05 -10.53 -1.03
CA LEU A 64 -1.52 -11.19 0.16
C LEU A 64 -0.73 -12.42 -0.28
N PHE A 65 0.51 -12.54 0.20
CA PHE A 65 1.45 -13.59 -0.19
C PHE A 65 1.90 -14.38 1.03
N SER A 66 2.22 -15.66 0.80
CA SER A 66 2.92 -16.50 1.78
C SER A 66 4.44 -16.34 1.71
N THR A 67 4.96 -15.62 0.71
CA THR A 67 6.36 -15.19 0.63
C THR A 67 6.53 -13.86 1.36
N ASN A 68 7.76 -13.49 1.68
CA ASN A 68 8.09 -12.25 2.39
C ASN A 68 8.47 -11.07 1.46
N ASP A 69 8.48 -11.30 0.15
CA ASP A 69 8.95 -10.36 -0.89
C ASP A 69 7.87 -9.98 -1.93
N CYS A 70 6.60 -10.29 -1.66
CA CYS A 70 5.47 -10.11 -2.58
C CYS A 70 5.64 -10.80 -3.95
N THR A 71 6.30 -11.96 -3.98
CA THR A 71 6.41 -12.79 -5.19
C THR A 71 5.56 -14.06 -5.13
N GLY A 72 5.30 -14.66 -6.29
CA GLY A 72 4.55 -15.92 -6.39
C GLY A 72 3.03 -15.75 -6.34
N ASN A 73 2.34 -16.80 -5.87
CA ASN A 73 0.88 -16.82 -5.82
C ASN A 73 0.35 -15.91 -4.71
N PHE A 74 -0.80 -15.28 -4.98
CA PHE A 74 -1.42 -14.35 -4.04
C PHE A 74 -2.92 -14.54 -3.91
N ALA A 75 -3.44 -14.16 -2.75
CA ALA A 75 -4.87 -13.90 -2.57
C ALA A 75 -5.14 -12.40 -2.73
N VAL A 76 -6.23 -12.04 -3.39
CA VAL A 76 -6.64 -10.64 -3.53
C VAL A 76 -7.59 -10.27 -2.38
N LEU A 77 -7.35 -9.11 -1.79
CA LEU A 77 -8.22 -8.48 -0.78
C LEU A 77 -8.71 -7.13 -1.31
N GLY A 78 -9.99 -7.08 -1.69
CA GLY A 78 -10.63 -5.88 -2.22
C GLY A 78 -10.74 -4.75 -1.19
N ALA A 79 -11.02 -3.54 -1.67
CA ALA A 79 -11.23 -2.36 -0.82
C ALA A 79 -12.36 -2.60 0.21
N GLY A 80 -12.15 -2.17 1.46
CA GLY A 80 -13.07 -2.39 2.58
C GLY A 80 -13.10 -3.82 3.11
N ALA A 81 -12.54 -4.79 2.39
CA ALA A 81 -12.62 -6.20 2.74
C ALA A 81 -11.64 -6.54 3.88
N THR A 82 -11.99 -7.62 4.59
CA THR A 82 -11.22 -8.14 5.70
C THR A 82 -10.88 -9.60 5.44
N ARG A 83 -9.61 -9.96 5.66
CA ARG A 83 -9.14 -11.34 5.73
C ARG A 83 -8.90 -11.70 7.20
N THR A 84 -9.64 -12.67 7.70
CA THR A 84 -9.37 -13.34 8.99
C THR A 84 -8.50 -14.57 8.75
N ASN A 85 -7.92 -15.13 9.81
CA ASN A 85 -7.00 -16.26 9.75
C ASN A 85 -5.82 -15.98 8.79
N ALA A 86 -5.23 -14.79 8.92
CA ALA A 86 -4.18 -14.29 8.04
C ALA A 86 -2.76 -14.70 8.46
N GLN A 87 -2.61 -15.72 9.32
CA GLN A 87 -1.31 -16.11 9.88
C GLN A 87 -0.34 -16.66 8.82
N TRP A 88 -0.87 -17.10 7.68
CA TRP A 88 -0.09 -17.56 6.54
C TRP A 88 0.49 -16.40 5.70
N VAL A 89 0.08 -15.15 5.95
CA VAL A 89 0.50 -13.99 5.16
C VAL A 89 1.83 -13.47 5.69
N ASN A 90 2.87 -13.58 4.86
CA ASN A 90 4.21 -13.10 5.15
C ASN A 90 4.53 -11.78 4.46
N SER A 91 3.78 -11.39 3.43
CA SER A 91 3.86 -10.05 2.86
C SER A 91 2.54 -9.61 2.21
N ALA A 92 2.36 -8.30 2.10
CA ALA A 92 1.21 -7.68 1.49
C ALA A 92 1.64 -6.59 0.51
N SER A 93 1.26 -6.73 -0.75
CA SER A 93 1.43 -5.71 -1.77
C SER A 93 0.19 -4.83 -1.81
N VAL A 94 0.36 -3.55 -1.52
CA VAL A 94 -0.72 -2.59 -1.36
C VAL A 94 -0.55 -1.45 -2.36
N GLY A 95 -1.60 -1.13 -3.10
CA GLY A 95 -1.66 0.06 -3.94
C GLY A 95 -2.49 -0.12 -5.20
N GLN A 96 -2.24 0.70 -6.19
CA GLN A 96 -2.91 0.67 -7.49
C GLN A 96 -2.67 -0.67 -8.19
N ASP A 97 -3.69 -1.19 -8.87
CA ASP A 97 -3.59 -2.43 -9.63
C ASP A 97 -2.80 -2.25 -10.94
N GLY A 98 -2.24 -3.33 -11.45
CA GLY A 98 -1.44 -3.34 -12.68
C GLY A 98 -0.05 -2.69 -12.57
N ILE A 99 0.30 -2.11 -11.41
CA ILE A 99 1.64 -1.56 -11.15
C ILE A 99 2.48 -2.60 -10.39
N PRO A 100 3.75 -2.83 -10.72
CA PRO A 100 4.65 -3.63 -9.89
C PRO A 100 4.83 -3.00 -8.50
N SER A 101 5.00 -3.84 -7.48
CA SER A 101 5.32 -3.33 -6.14
C SER A 101 6.80 -2.99 -6.05
N THR A 102 7.14 -1.97 -5.27
CA THR A 102 8.51 -1.76 -4.80
C THR A 102 8.69 -2.31 -3.38
N GLY A 103 9.92 -2.67 -3.01
CA GLY A 103 10.23 -3.26 -1.70
C GLY A 103 9.71 -4.70 -1.53
N PRO A 104 9.79 -5.25 -0.30
CA PRO A 104 10.44 -4.66 0.87
C PRO A 104 11.96 -4.90 0.76
N THR A 105 12.77 -3.89 1.07
CA THR A 105 14.24 -4.08 1.15
C THR A 105 14.67 -4.73 2.47
N GLN A 106 13.79 -4.70 3.48
CA GLN A 106 13.98 -5.27 4.81
C GLN A 106 12.62 -5.62 5.44
N CYS A 107 12.60 -6.64 6.29
CA CYS A 107 11.43 -7.06 7.05
C CYS A 107 11.46 -6.48 8.47
N ASP A 108 11.03 -5.23 8.60
CA ASP A 108 10.84 -4.62 9.92
C ASP A 108 9.48 -5.05 10.52
N PRO A 109 9.39 -5.25 11.85
CA PRO A 109 8.13 -5.60 12.49
C PRO A 109 7.10 -4.49 12.29
N ALA A 110 5.91 -4.86 11.81
CA ALA A 110 4.80 -3.92 11.70
C ALA A 110 4.07 -3.68 13.03
N LEU A 111 4.34 -4.50 14.07
CA LEU A 111 3.70 -4.50 15.41
C LEU A 111 4.65 -4.87 16.54
#